data_AF-A0A7C6HDP3-F1
#
_entry.id   AF-A0A7C6HDP3-F1
#
_cell.length_a   1.000
_cell.length_b   1.000
_cell.length_c   1.000
_cell.angle_alpha   90.00
_cell.angle_beta   90.00
_cell.angle_gamma   90.00
#
_symmetry.space_group_name_H-M   'P 1'
#
loop_
_entity.id
_entity.type
_entity.pdbx_description
1 polymer ?
#
loop_
_entity_poly.entity_id
_entity_poly.type
_entity_poly.pdbx_seq_one_letter_code
_entity_poly.pdbx_strand_id
1 'polypeptide(L)'
;MRKLELLFKNEVTLEDDRLMRLEYKITENHSTDSEKPYYGIQIIKYVDNEMEMDEAIGISYSKDKVKAITKTLFQHAVTPISMIEIIDDLITLEDI
;
A
#
# COMPACT_ATOMS: atom_id res chain seq x y z
N MET A 1 8.97 14.09 9.67
CA MET A 1 7.87 13.50 10.48
C MET A 1 7.03 12.62 9.57
N ARG A 2 6.66 11.41 10.02
CA ARG A 2 5.90 10.43 9.22
C ARG A 2 4.42 10.45 9.62
N LYS A 3 3.52 10.42 8.64
CA LYS A 3 2.08 10.22 8.84
C LYS A 3 1.61 8.97 8.11
N LEU A 4 0.62 8.30 8.68
CA LEU A 4 -0.06 7.12 8.13
C LEU A 4 -1.56 7.41 8.08
N GLU A 5 -2.18 7.19 6.92
CA GLU A 5 -3.61 7.36 6.70
C GLU A 5 -4.16 6.05 6.12
N LEU A 6 -5.12 5.42 6.81
CA LEU A 6 -5.85 4.26 6.29
C LEU A 6 -6.80 4.71 5.18
N LEU A 7 -6.64 4.15 3.99
CA LEU A 7 -7.46 4.48 2.83
C LEU A 7 -8.54 3.43 2.58
N PHE A 8 -8.15 2.16 2.60
CA PHE A 8 -9.04 1.05 2.31
C PHE A 8 -8.81 -0.09 3.28
N LYS A 9 -9.85 -0.88 3.50
CA LYS A 9 -9.79 -2.16 4.20
C LYS A 9 -10.79 -3.11 3.59
N ASN A 10 -10.45 -4.39 3.54
CA ASN A 10 -11.38 -5.47 3.21
C ASN A 10 -11.08 -6.72 4.03
N GLU A 11 -12.08 -7.59 4.06
CA GLU A 11 -12.00 -8.94 4.59
C GLU A 11 -12.31 -9.91 3.46
N VAL A 12 -11.50 -10.98 3.37
CA VAL A 12 -11.58 -12.02 2.34
C VAL A 12 -11.63 -13.36 3.07
N THR A 13 -12.64 -14.16 2.78
CA THR A 13 -12.69 -15.56 3.24
C THR A 13 -11.80 -16.39 2.36
N LEU A 14 -10.81 -17.06 2.96
CA LEU A 14 -9.91 -17.99 2.28
C LEU A 14 -10.61 -19.35 2.03
N GLU A 15 -10.00 -20.20 1.21
CA GLU A 15 -10.55 -21.53 0.87
C GLU A 15 -10.69 -22.46 2.10
N ASP A 16 -9.92 -22.21 3.15
CA ASP A 16 -9.94 -22.95 4.41
C ASP A 16 -10.83 -22.29 5.49
N ASP A 17 -11.80 -21.46 5.07
CA ASP A 17 -12.75 -20.70 5.90
C ASP A 17 -12.13 -19.64 6.83
N ARG A 18 -10.80 -19.44 6.76
CA ARG A 18 -10.15 -18.37 7.52
C ARG A 18 -10.49 -17.00 6.97
N LEU A 19 -10.56 -16.01 7.86
CA LEU A 19 -10.75 -14.61 7.48
C LEU A 19 -9.41 -13.91 7.37
N MET A 20 -9.08 -13.47 6.16
CA MET A 20 -7.96 -12.59 5.89
C MET A 20 -8.44 -11.14 5.86
N ARG A 21 -7.87 -10.27 6.70
CA ARG A 21 -8.09 -8.82 6.63
C ARG A 21 -6.89 -8.14 6.00
N LEU A 22 -7.15 -7.25 5.04
CA LEU A 22 -6.15 -6.40 4.43
C LEU A 22 -6.44 -4.93 4.73
N GLU A 23 -5.41 -4.19 5.14
CA GLU A 23 -5.44 -2.74 5.35
C GLU A 23 -4.46 -2.07 4.40
N TYR A 24 -4.93 -1.08 3.65
CA TYR A 24 -4.12 -0.32 2.69
C TYR A 24 -3.99 1.12 3.17
N LYS A 25 -2.77 1.52 3.43
CA LYS A 25 -2.43 2.82 4.04
C LYS A 25 -1.53 3.60 3.09
N ILE A 26 -1.74 4.90 3.03
CA ILE A 26 -0.78 5.82 2.42
C ILE A 26 0.15 6.34 3.51
N THR A 27 1.44 6.39 3.18
CA THR A 27 2.48 6.97 4.03
C THR A 27 2.88 8.32 3.48
N GLU A 28 3.01 9.32 4.34
CA GLU A 28 3.49 10.65 3.99
C GLU A 28 4.75 10.91 4.80
N ASN A 29 5.86 11.11 4.10
CA ASN A 29 7.16 11.33 4.71
C ASN A 29 7.68 12.71 4.29
N HIS A 30 8.08 13.48 5.30
CA HIS A 30 8.75 14.76 5.13
C HIS A 30 10.23 14.56 5.48
N SER A 31 11.11 14.73 4.50
CA SER A 31 12.56 14.79 4.77
C SER A 31 12.89 16.14 5.40
N THR A 32 13.96 16.21 6.20
CA THR A 32 14.46 17.47 6.74
C THR A 32 15.10 18.37 5.68
N ASP A 33 15.49 17.77 4.55
CA ASP A 33 16.31 18.42 3.52
C ASP A 33 15.49 18.85 2.29
N SER A 34 14.22 18.42 2.20
CA SER A 34 13.30 18.75 1.11
C SER A 34 11.96 19.22 1.65
N GLU A 35 11.51 20.40 1.22
CA GLU A 35 10.19 20.94 1.61
C GLU A 35 9.01 20.11 1.06
N LYS A 36 9.23 19.30 0.03
CA LYS A 36 8.17 18.49 -0.59
C LYS A 36 8.03 17.12 0.09
N PRO A 37 6.82 16.74 0.55
CA PRO A 37 6.58 15.40 1.03
C PRO A 37 6.66 14.40 -0.11
N TYR A 38 7.12 13.19 0.20
CA TYR A 38 6.96 12.03 -0.68
C TYR A 38 6.00 11.03 -0.05
N TYR A 39 5.29 10.32 -0.91
CA TYR A 39 4.23 9.41 -0.54
C TYR A 39 4.60 7.97 -0.86
N GLY A 40 4.20 7.05 0.00
CA GLY A 40 4.38 5.62 -0.15
C GLY A 40 3.12 4.85 0.21
N ILE A 41 3.20 3.52 0.17
CA ILE A 41 2.09 2.61 0.44
C ILE A 41 2.54 1.59 1.49
N GLN A 42 1.67 1.31 2.45
CA GLN A 42 1.83 0.20 3.38
C GLN A 42 0.61 -0.70 3.27
N ILE A 43 0.84 -2.01 3.16
CA ILE A 43 -0.21 -3.02 3.24
C ILE A 43 0.04 -3.85 4.49
N ILE A 44 -1.03 -4.09 5.26
CA ILE A 44 -1.00 -5.01 6.40
C ILE A 44 -2.02 -6.12 6.14
N LYS A 45 -1.56 -7.36 6.25
CA LYS A 45 -2.37 -8.58 6.22
C LYS A 45 -2.49 -9.14 7.62
N TYR A 46 -3.72 -9.48 7.99
CA TYR A 46 -4.03 -10.21 9.21
C TYR A 46 -4.71 -11.52 8.84
N VAL A 47 -4.18 -12.65 9.32
CA VAL A 47 -4.82 -13.97 9.22
C VAL A 47 -4.66 -14.62 10.58
N ASP A 48 -5.77 -15.02 11.20
CA ASP A 48 -5.79 -15.55 12.57
C ASP A 48 -5.07 -14.61 13.57
N ASN A 49 -3.97 -15.08 14.17
CA ASN A 49 -3.12 -14.32 15.08
C ASN A 49 -1.82 -13.81 14.42
N GLU A 50 -1.65 -14.02 13.12
CA GLU A 50 -0.48 -13.59 12.38
C GLU A 50 -0.72 -12.25 11.67
N MET A 51 0.33 -11.43 11.67
CA MET A 51 0.34 -10.14 11.00
C MET A 51 1.56 -10.07 10.11
N GLU A 52 1.32 -9.78 8.83
CA GLU A 52 2.35 -9.46 7.85
C GLU A 52 2.18 -8.01 7.41
N MET A 53 3.29 -7.32 7.25
CA MET A 53 3.30 -5.93 6.81
C MET A 53 4.49 -5.71 5.90
N ASP A 54 4.26 -4.94 4.85
CA ASP A 54 5.33 -4.41 4.01
C ASP A 54 5.03 -2.96 3.61
N GLU A 55 6.06 -2.23 3.22
CA GLU A 55 5.98 -0.82 2.86
C GLU A 55 6.85 -0.47 1.64
N ALA A 56 6.21 0.13 0.64
CA ALA A 56 6.87 0.78 -0.49
C ALA A 56 7.01 2.28 -0.20
N ILE A 57 8.24 2.74 0.02
CA ILE A 57 8.55 4.14 0.37
C ILE A 57 8.92 4.92 -0.89
N GLY A 58 8.48 6.18 -0.98
CA GLY A 58 9.01 7.10 -2.00
C GLY A 58 8.50 6.86 -3.41
N ILE A 59 7.28 6.32 -3.54
CA ILE A 59 6.64 6.01 -4.84
C ILE A 59 6.44 7.28 -5.68
N SER A 60 5.95 8.37 -5.08
CA SER A 60 5.72 9.62 -5.80
C SER A 60 5.62 10.83 -4.88
N TYR A 61 5.87 12.03 -5.42
CA TYR A 61 5.55 13.30 -4.77
C TYR A 61 4.06 13.68 -4.89
N SER A 62 3.28 12.98 -5.71
CA SER A 62 1.84 13.23 -5.87
C SER A 62 1.02 12.30 -4.96
N LYS A 63 0.36 12.87 -3.95
CA LYS A 63 -0.54 12.12 -3.06
C LYS A 63 -1.65 11.42 -3.85
N ASP A 64 -2.21 12.10 -4.85
CA ASP A 64 -3.31 11.57 -5.66
C ASP A 64 -2.86 10.40 -6.54
N LYS A 65 -1.64 10.47 -7.10
CA LYS A 65 -1.03 9.34 -7.83
C LYS A 65 -0.91 8.12 -6.94
N VAL A 66 -0.35 8.28 -5.74
CA VAL A 66 -0.21 7.17 -4.78
C VAL A 66 -1.57 6.64 -4.30
N LYS A 67 -2.57 7.52 -4.12
CA LYS A 67 -3.96 7.09 -3.82
C LYS A 67 -4.57 6.26 -4.94
N ALA A 68 -4.33 6.62 -6.21
CA ALA A 68 -4.80 5.86 -7.36
C ALA A 68 -4.15 4.46 -7.41
N ILE A 69 -2.82 4.38 -7.25
CA ILE A 69 -2.09 3.10 -7.16
C ILE A 69 -2.65 2.26 -6.01
N THR A 70 -2.80 2.85 -4.81
CA THR A 70 -3.33 2.14 -3.63
C THR A 70 -4.73 1.58 -3.89
N LYS A 71 -5.57 2.31 -4.63
CA LYS A 71 -6.91 1.85 -5.01
C LYS A 71 -6.84 0.63 -5.94
N THR A 72 -5.93 0.62 -6.90
CA THR A 72 -5.71 -0.54 -7.78
C THR A 72 -5.27 -1.75 -6.97
N LEU A 73 -4.30 -1.60 -6.06
CA LEU A 73 -3.85 -2.69 -5.17
C LEU A 73 -5.01 -3.26 -4.34
N PHE A 74 -5.84 -2.38 -3.77
CA PHE A 74 -7.03 -2.77 -3.03
C PHE A 74 -8.04 -3.55 -3.88
N GLN A 75 -8.33 -3.10 -5.10
CA GLN A 75 -9.29 -3.75 -6.00
C GLN A 75 -8.87 -5.17 -6.38
N HIS A 76 -7.57 -5.45 -6.38
CA HIS A 76 -7.00 -6.76 -6.69
C HIS A 76 -6.61 -7.57 -5.44
N ALA A 77 -7.00 -7.12 -4.24
CA ALA A 77 -6.68 -7.78 -2.97
C ALA A 77 -5.17 -8.09 -2.81
N VAL A 78 -4.31 -7.18 -3.26
CA VAL A 78 -2.86 -7.34 -3.21
C VAL A 78 -2.38 -7.50 -1.77
N THR A 79 -1.51 -8.47 -1.55
CA THR A 79 -0.94 -8.77 -0.22
C THR A 79 0.45 -8.16 -0.06
N PRO A 80 0.97 -8.01 1.17
CA PRO A 80 2.29 -7.43 1.42
C PRO A 80 3.41 -8.06 0.58
N ILE A 81 3.47 -9.40 0.51
CA ILE A 81 4.52 -10.13 -0.21
C ILE A 81 4.57 -9.83 -1.72
N SER A 82 3.41 -9.55 -2.33
CA SER A 82 3.28 -9.26 -3.77
C SER A 82 3.34 -7.76 -4.10
N MET A 83 3.40 -6.90 -3.08
CA MET A 83 3.15 -5.47 -3.25
C MET A 83 4.20 -4.78 -4.11
N ILE A 84 5.49 -5.03 -3.84
CA ILE A 84 6.60 -4.33 -4.51
C ILE A 84 6.58 -4.63 -6.01
N GLU A 85 6.46 -5.91 -6.38
CA GLU A 85 6.43 -6.35 -7.78
C GLU A 85 5.29 -5.68 -8.56
N ILE A 86 4.09 -5.62 -7.97
CA ILE A 86 2.92 -5.01 -8.63
C ILE A 86 3.06 -3.48 -8.73
N ILE A 87 3.65 -2.83 -7.72
CA ILE A 87 3.90 -1.38 -7.77
C ILE A 87 4.90 -1.05 -8.87
N ASP A 88 5.97 -1.81 -9.00
CA ASP A 88 6.99 -1.61 -10.05
C ASP A 88 6.37 -1.75 -11.46
N ASP A 89 5.49 -2.74 -11.66
CA ASP A 89 4.74 -2.91 -12.90
C ASP A 89 3.81 -1.71 -13.18
N LEU A 90 3.05 -1.24 -12.17
CA LEU A 90 2.12 -0.12 -12.31
C LEU A 90 2.84 1.19 -12.64
N ILE A 91 4.00 1.44 -12.03
CA ILE A 91 4.80 2.65 -12.32
C ILE A 91 5.33 2.59 -13.75
N THR A 92 5.85 1.43 -14.17
CA THR A 92 6.40 1.24 -15.52
C THR A 92 5.34 1.43 -16.61
N LEU A 93 4.10 1.02 -16.36
CA LEU A 93 2.97 1.18 -17.30
C LEU A 93 2.49 2.63 -17.45
N GLU A 94 2.68 3.47 -16.43
CA GLU A 94 2.27 4.89 -16.47
C GLU A 94 3.31 5.82 -17.13
N ASP A 95 4.55 5.36 -17.32
CA ASP A 95 5.64 6.12 -17.94
C ASP A 95 5.73 5.92 -19.49
N ILE A 96 4.66 5.39 -20.13
CA ILE A 96 4.54 5.21 -21.60
C ILE A 96 3.53 6.18 -22.22
#